data_AF-A0A3S3RK37-F1
#
_entry.id   AF-A0A3S3RK37-F1
#
_cell.length_a   1.000
_cell.length_b   1.000
_cell.length_c   1.000
_cell.angle_alpha   90.00
_cell.angle_beta   90.00
_cell.angle_gamma   90.00
#
_symmetry.space_group_name_H-M   'P 1'
#
loop_
_entity.id
_entity.type
_entity.pdbx_description
1 polymer ?
#
loop_
_entity_poly.entity_id
_entity_poly.type
_entity_poly.pdbx_seq_one_letter_code
_entity_poly.pdbx_strand_id
1 'polypeptide(L)'
;MKEKIKIYTVQFIKEIIPVIAGILIALFIDNWNSERKDKVYIDQVFSTINNELKDSKEDIKSTIPQQQSLIDSLEFYADNKNVTILDIVKKSKGIFIPQVKINAWRSVANTKIDLIDYEKVTTLSNIEALKETLNNKSEFLTSFIYSNINETDKNIKQTSKMILLDIIQTEKMMEQNIAVFEKNNASK
;
A
#
# COMPACT_ATOMS: atom_id res chain seq x y z
N MET A 1 -14.15 -46.78 52.99
CA MET A 1 -13.41 -45.86 52.09
C MET A 1 -14.11 -45.62 50.76
N LYS A 2 -14.59 -46.65 50.05
CA LYS A 2 -15.25 -46.51 48.74
C LYS A 2 -16.51 -45.61 48.75
N GLU A 3 -17.37 -45.69 49.77
CA GLU A 3 -18.58 -44.86 49.86
C GLU A 3 -18.29 -43.37 50.11
N LYS A 4 -17.34 -43.06 51.01
CA LYS A 4 -16.95 -41.67 51.27
C LYS A 4 -16.36 -41.02 50.01
N ILE A 5 -15.50 -41.73 49.28
CA ILE A 5 -14.95 -41.25 48.00
C ILE A 5 -16.09 -40.99 46.99
N LYS A 6 -17.06 -41.90 46.86
CA LYS A 6 -18.21 -41.73 45.96
C LYS A 6 -19.04 -40.48 46.30
N ILE A 7 -19.28 -40.21 47.59
CA ILE A 7 -20.04 -39.03 48.04
C ILE A 7 -19.26 -37.74 47.72
N TYR A 8 -17.95 -37.70 47.99
CA TYR A 8 -17.11 -36.55 47.66
C TYR A 8 -17.01 -36.30 46.15
N THR A 9 -16.89 -37.35 45.32
CA THR A 9 -16.87 -37.19 43.85
C THR A 9 -18.20 -36.67 43.32
N VAL A 10 -19.34 -37.11 43.86
CA VAL A 10 -20.67 -36.62 43.45
C VAL A 10 -20.88 -35.16 43.88
N GLN A 11 -20.45 -34.77 45.08
CA GLN A 11 -20.49 -33.36 45.52
C GLN A 11 -19.57 -32.47 44.67
N PHE A 12 -18.34 -32.91 44.40
CA PHE A 12 -17.41 -32.21 43.53
C PHE A 12 -17.99 -31.99 42.12
N ILE A 13 -18.56 -33.03 41.51
CA ILE A 13 -19.22 -32.95 40.20
C ILE A 13 -20.41 -31.98 40.24
N LYS A 14 -21.18 -31.97 41.33
CA LYS A 14 -22.37 -31.12 41.44
C LYS A 14 -22.04 -29.64 41.68
N GLU A 15 -20.93 -29.32 42.33
CA GLU A 15 -20.59 -27.95 42.70
C GLU A 15 -19.53 -27.32 41.78
N ILE A 16 -18.48 -28.06 41.42
CA ILE A 16 -17.35 -27.51 40.67
C ILE A 16 -17.57 -27.57 39.15
N ILE A 17 -18.20 -28.61 38.61
CA ILE A 17 -18.45 -28.69 37.16
C ILE A 17 -19.35 -27.54 36.66
N PRO A 18 -20.46 -27.17 37.33
CA PRO A 18 -21.27 -26.04 36.88
C PRO A 18 -20.52 -24.70 36.90
N VAL A 19 -19.65 -24.48 37.89
CA VAL A 19 -18.82 -23.27 37.98
C VAL A 19 -17.82 -23.23 36.83
N ILE A 20 -17.09 -24.32 36.59
CA ILE A 20 -16.14 -24.43 35.49
C ILE A 20 -16.87 -24.28 34.15
N ALA A 21 -18.02 -24.94 33.97
CA ALA A 21 -18.83 -24.83 32.77
C ALA A 21 -19.30 -23.39 32.53
N GLY A 22 -19.73 -22.69 33.58
CA GLY A 22 -20.11 -21.28 33.50
C GLY A 22 -18.96 -20.38 33.03
N ILE A 23 -17.76 -20.57 33.58
CA ILE A 23 -16.56 -19.82 33.16
C ILE A 23 -16.20 -20.14 31.72
N LEU A 24 -16.18 -21.42 31.33
CA LEU A 24 -15.87 -21.83 29.96
C LEU A 24 -16.88 -21.29 28.94
N ILE A 25 -18.17 -21.30 29.26
CA ILE A 25 -19.21 -20.72 28.40
C ILE A 25 -19.03 -19.21 28.28
N ALA A 26 -18.73 -18.51 29.37
CA ALA A 26 -18.47 -17.07 29.34
C ALA A 26 -17.25 -16.74 28.44
N LEU A 27 -16.14 -17.47 28.60
CA LEU A 27 -14.95 -17.33 27.76
C LEU A 27 -15.24 -17.66 26.29
N PHE A 28 -16.05 -18.69 26.04
CA PHE A 28 -16.43 -19.09 24.69
C PHE A 28 -17.26 -18.00 23.99
N ILE A 29 -18.25 -17.44 24.68
CA ILE A 29 -19.08 -16.34 24.15
C ILE A 29 -18.23 -15.09 23.88
N ASP A 30 -17.32 -14.76 24.80
CA ASP A 30 -16.45 -13.59 24.66
C ASP A 30 -15.49 -13.75 23.48
N ASN A 31 -14.85 -14.91 23.35
CA ASN A 31 -13.96 -15.22 22.23
C ASN A 31 -14.71 -15.16 20.88
N TRP A 32 -15.90 -15.76 20.80
CA TRP A 32 -16.72 -15.71 19.58
C TRP A 32 -17.14 -14.29 19.20
N ASN A 33 -17.49 -13.46 20.19
CA ASN A 33 -17.84 -12.06 19.95
C ASN A 33 -16.62 -11.24 19.49
N SER A 34 -15.44 -11.53 20.05
CA SER A 34 -14.18 -10.90 19.65
C SER A 34 -13.83 -11.25 18.19
N GLU A 35 -13.85 -12.53 17.83
CA GLU A 35 -13.58 -12.99 16.46
C GLU A 35 -14.54 -12.35 15.44
N ARG A 36 -15.83 -12.20 15.79
CA ARG A 36 -16.80 -11.51 14.94
C ARG A 36 -16.43 -10.05 14.73
N LYS A 37 -16.07 -9.32 15.79
CA LYS A 37 -15.70 -7.90 15.69
C LYS A 37 -14.44 -7.71 14.85
N ASP A 38 -13.47 -8.59 15.04
CA ASP A 38 -12.23 -8.60 14.28
C ASP A 38 -12.47 -8.82 12.79
N LYS A 39 -13.35 -9.77 12.44
CA LYS A 39 -13.75 -9.99 11.05
C LYS A 39 -14.37 -8.74 10.41
N VAL A 40 -15.35 -8.11 11.08
CA VAL A 40 -16.01 -6.90 10.57
C VAL A 40 -15.00 -5.76 10.37
N TYR A 41 -14.09 -5.59 11.32
CA TYR A 41 -13.02 -4.59 11.22
C TYR A 41 -12.12 -4.86 10.01
N ILE A 42 -11.64 -6.10 9.84
CA ILE A 42 -10.76 -6.49 8.73
C ILE A 42 -11.46 -6.32 7.38
N ASP A 43 -12.73 -6.68 7.27
CA ASP A 43 -13.52 -6.50 6.03
C ASP A 43 -13.63 -5.00 5.66
N GLN A 44 -13.89 -4.12 6.65
CA GLN A 44 -13.95 -2.68 6.43
C GLN A 44 -12.59 -2.08 6.03
N VAL A 45 -11.51 -2.53 6.67
CA VAL A 45 -10.15 -2.14 6.30
C VAL A 45 -9.84 -2.55 4.87
N PHE A 46 -10.13 -3.80 4.47
CA PHE A 46 -9.86 -4.26 3.11
C PHE A 46 -10.71 -3.55 2.07
N SER A 47 -11.96 -3.21 2.37
CA SER A 47 -12.77 -2.35 1.51
C SER A 47 -12.11 -0.97 1.32
N THR A 48 -11.52 -0.42 2.37
CA THR A 48 -10.83 0.88 2.31
C THR A 48 -9.54 0.77 1.51
N ILE A 49 -8.72 -0.27 1.75
CA ILE A 49 -7.49 -0.56 0.98
C ILE A 49 -7.82 -0.69 -0.51
N ASN A 50 -8.86 -1.46 -0.88
CA ASN A 50 -9.26 -1.61 -2.27
C ASN A 50 -9.58 -0.25 -2.93
N ASN A 51 -10.32 0.61 -2.24
CA ASN A 51 -10.64 1.95 -2.75
C ASN A 51 -9.38 2.83 -2.87
N GLU A 52 -8.49 2.81 -1.86
CA GLU A 52 -7.22 3.55 -1.88
C GLU A 52 -6.33 3.12 -3.06
N LEU A 53 -6.22 1.81 -3.31
CA LEU A 53 -5.43 1.28 -4.42
C LEU A 53 -6.07 1.56 -5.78
N LYS A 54 -7.40 1.54 -5.86
CA LYS A 54 -8.13 1.93 -7.08
C LYS A 54 -7.86 3.39 -7.43
N ASP A 55 -8.02 4.30 -6.47
CA ASP A 55 -7.71 5.71 -6.65
C ASP A 55 -6.24 5.91 -7.09
N SER A 56 -5.31 5.21 -6.43
CA SER A 56 -3.88 5.30 -6.76
C SER A 56 -3.59 4.84 -8.20
N LYS A 57 -4.26 3.78 -8.66
CA LYS A 57 -4.15 3.26 -10.02
C LYS A 57 -4.73 4.24 -11.05
N GLU A 58 -5.85 4.88 -10.74
CA GLU A 58 -6.43 5.93 -11.60
C GLU A 58 -5.51 7.16 -11.69
N ASP A 59 -4.92 7.58 -10.56
CA ASP A 59 -3.95 8.67 -10.52
C ASP A 59 -2.70 8.35 -11.35
N ILE A 60 -2.11 7.16 -11.21
CA ILE A 60 -0.97 6.70 -12.02
C ILE A 60 -1.32 6.75 -13.52
N LYS A 61 -2.46 6.17 -13.91
CA LYS A 61 -2.88 6.14 -15.32
C LYS A 61 -3.07 7.52 -15.92
N SER A 62 -3.55 8.48 -15.13
CA SER A 62 -3.72 9.87 -15.58
C SER A 62 -2.39 10.64 -15.67
N THR A 63 -1.39 10.22 -14.87
CA THR A 63 -0.09 10.90 -14.75
C THR A 63 0.93 10.45 -15.80
N ILE A 64 0.98 9.15 -16.11
CA ILE A 64 1.94 8.59 -17.09
C ILE A 64 1.92 9.35 -18.45
N PRO A 65 0.76 9.67 -19.06
CA PRO A 65 0.73 10.43 -20.31
C PRO A 65 1.35 11.82 -20.22
N GLN A 66 1.23 12.48 -19.06
CA GLN A 66 1.79 13.81 -18.83
C GLN A 66 3.32 13.73 -18.69
N GLN A 67 3.82 12.73 -17.97
CA GLN A 67 5.25 12.45 -17.88
C GLN A 67 5.84 12.07 -19.24
N GLN A 68 5.11 11.30 -20.05
CA GLN A 68 5.52 10.97 -21.41
C GLN A 68 5.61 12.22 -22.29
N SER A 69 4.66 13.15 -22.19
CA SER A 69 4.73 14.44 -22.90
C SER A 69 5.97 15.26 -22.51
N LEU A 70 6.42 15.18 -21.26
CA LEU A 70 7.65 15.82 -20.80
C LEU A 70 8.89 15.12 -21.38
N ILE A 71 8.91 13.79 -21.38
CA ILE A 71 9.98 12.99 -22.01
C ILE A 71 10.11 13.33 -23.51
N ASP A 72 8.99 13.36 -24.22
CA ASP A 72 8.95 13.65 -25.66
C ASP A 72 9.47 15.07 -25.93
N SER A 73 9.14 16.02 -25.05
CA SER A 73 9.63 17.40 -25.15
C SER A 73 11.13 17.52 -24.83
N LEU A 74 11.63 16.79 -23.83
CA LEU A 74 13.06 16.72 -23.51
C LEU A 74 13.87 16.13 -24.68
N GLU A 75 13.32 15.13 -25.36
CA GLU A 75 13.92 14.51 -26.54
C GLU A 75 13.90 15.43 -27.75
N PHE A 76 12.77 16.07 -28.04
CA PHE A 76 12.64 17.00 -29.16
C PHE A 76 13.62 18.19 -29.06
N TYR A 77 13.85 18.70 -27.85
CA TYR A 77 14.75 19.84 -27.60
C TYR A 77 16.15 19.43 -27.13
N ALA A 78 16.52 18.15 -27.23
CA ALA A 78 17.77 17.62 -26.69
C ALA A 78 19.01 18.37 -27.20
N ASP A 79 19.07 18.66 -28.50
CA ASP A 79 20.20 19.35 -29.14
C ASP A 79 20.02 20.89 -29.26
N ASN A 80 18.89 21.43 -28.77
CA ASN A 80 18.57 22.84 -28.88
C ASN A 80 19.18 23.68 -27.74
N LYS A 81 20.22 24.46 -28.06
CA LYS A 81 20.97 25.29 -27.09
C LYS A 81 20.26 26.57 -26.63
N ASN A 82 19.10 26.91 -27.20
CA ASN A 82 18.34 28.12 -26.84
C ASN A 82 17.13 27.81 -25.95
N VAL A 83 16.83 26.53 -25.73
CA VAL A 83 15.68 26.09 -24.95
C VAL A 83 16.17 25.47 -23.66
N THR A 84 15.78 26.09 -22.54
CA THR A 84 16.16 25.66 -21.19
C THR A 84 15.29 24.52 -20.68
N ILE A 85 15.72 23.84 -19.61
CA ILE A 85 14.88 22.86 -18.90
C ILE A 85 13.56 23.50 -18.44
N LEU A 86 13.60 24.74 -17.93
CA LEU A 86 12.41 25.45 -17.48
C LEU A 86 11.39 25.64 -18.61
N ASP A 87 11.84 26.00 -19.82
CA ASP A 87 10.96 26.17 -20.98
C ASP A 87 10.27 24.85 -21.35
N ILE A 88 11.02 23.75 -21.30
CA ILE A 88 10.52 22.40 -21.60
C ILE A 88 9.48 21.97 -20.57
N VAL A 89 9.76 22.17 -19.27
CA VAL A 89 8.84 21.84 -18.18
C VAL A 89 7.57 22.69 -18.27
N LYS A 90 7.68 23.99 -18.52
CA LYS A 90 6.52 24.88 -18.73
C LYS A 90 5.67 24.44 -19.91
N LYS A 91 6.29 24.09 -21.04
CA LYS A 91 5.59 23.61 -22.24
C LYS A 91 4.85 22.29 -21.97
N SER A 92 5.39 21.46 -21.09
CA SER A 92 4.81 20.18 -20.66
C SER A 92 3.83 20.33 -19.50
N LYS A 93 3.51 21.56 -19.08
CA LYS A 93 2.58 21.91 -17.97
C LYS A 93 3.06 21.47 -16.58
N GLY A 94 4.36 21.27 -16.40
CA GLY A 94 4.97 20.97 -15.10
C GLY A 94 5.52 19.55 -14.99
N ILE A 95 5.86 19.17 -13.76
CA ILE A 95 6.28 17.83 -13.37
C ILE A 95 5.09 17.20 -12.64
N PHE A 96 4.64 16.04 -13.12
CA PHE A 96 3.50 15.34 -12.56
C PHE A 96 3.96 14.06 -11.87
N ILE A 97 3.56 13.90 -10.60
CA ILE A 97 3.87 12.74 -9.76
C ILE A 97 2.54 12.22 -9.20
N PRO A 98 2.21 10.93 -9.38
CA PRO A 98 0.93 10.40 -8.93
C PRO A 98 0.91 10.27 -7.40
N GLN A 99 -0.29 10.32 -6.83
CA GLN A 99 -0.50 10.09 -5.40
C GLN A 99 -0.81 8.62 -5.14
N VAL A 100 -0.04 7.99 -4.27
CA VAL A 100 -0.28 6.60 -3.86
C VAL A 100 -0.83 6.58 -2.44
N LYS A 101 -2.05 6.06 -2.26
CA LYS A 101 -2.75 5.97 -0.98
C LYS A 101 -2.53 4.58 -0.37
N ILE A 102 -2.15 4.56 0.92
CA ILE A 102 -1.81 3.30 1.64
C ILE A 102 -2.10 3.40 3.15
N ASN A 103 -2.96 4.33 3.55
CA ASN A 103 -3.14 4.67 4.96
C ASN A 103 -3.85 3.55 5.71
N ALA A 104 -4.84 2.92 5.07
CA ALA A 104 -5.56 1.81 5.66
C ALA A 104 -4.65 0.59 5.89
N TRP A 105 -3.77 0.29 4.94
CA TRP A 105 -2.74 -0.75 5.10
C TRP A 105 -1.82 -0.45 6.28
N ARG A 106 -1.27 0.76 6.34
CA ARG A 106 -0.36 1.16 7.42
C ARG A 106 -1.03 1.11 8.79
N SER A 107 -2.32 1.44 8.88
CA SER A 107 -3.08 1.30 10.11
C SER A 107 -3.16 -0.15 10.56
N VAL A 108 -3.58 -1.06 9.68
CA VAL A 108 -3.80 -2.46 10.06
C VAL A 108 -2.52 -3.26 10.25
N ALA A 109 -1.48 -2.95 9.48
CA ALA A 109 -0.16 -3.59 9.60
C ALA A 109 0.46 -3.37 10.99
N ASN A 110 0.14 -2.25 11.64
CA ASN A 110 0.63 -1.93 12.98
C ASN A 110 -0.23 -2.48 14.12
N THR A 111 -1.47 -2.91 13.85
CA THR A 111 -2.44 -3.28 14.91
C THR A 111 -2.92 -4.71 14.87
N LYS A 112 -3.14 -5.27 13.68
CA LYS A 112 -3.84 -6.56 13.47
C LYS A 112 -3.31 -7.30 12.23
N ILE A 113 -1.99 -7.26 12.02
CA ILE A 113 -1.33 -7.92 10.88
C ILE A 113 -1.45 -9.46 10.95
N ASP A 114 -1.57 -10.00 12.15
CA ASP A 114 -1.79 -11.42 12.46
C ASP A 114 -3.11 -11.97 11.90
N LEU A 115 -4.09 -11.10 11.66
CA LEU A 115 -5.38 -11.46 11.06
C LEU A 115 -5.35 -11.47 9.52
N ILE A 116 -4.22 -11.16 8.90
CA ILE A 116 -4.10 -11.02 7.44
C ILE A 116 -3.25 -12.15 6.88
N ASP A 117 -3.73 -12.77 5.80
CA ASP A 117 -2.99 -13.79 5.06
C ASP A 117 -1.63 -13.24 4.56
N TYR A 118 -0.59 -14.06 4.69
CA TYR A 118 0.80 -13.71 4.32
C TYR A 118 0.94 -13.10 2.91
N GLU A 119 0.20 -13.62 1.93
CA GLU A 119 0.25 -13.15 0.55
C GLU A 119 -0.26 -11.70 0.42
N LYS A 120 -1.31 -11.34 1.15
CA LYS A 120 -1.85 -9.98 1.20
C LYS A 120 -0.86 -9.04 1.90
N VAL A 121 -0.28 -9.49 3.02
CA VAL A 121 0.77 -8.75 3.73
C VAL A 121 1.92 -8.42 2.79
N THR A 122 2.46 -9.43 2.12
CA THR A 122 3.63 -9.26 1.26
C THR A 122 3.35 -8.34 0.08
N THR A 123 2.18 -8.48 -0.56
CA THR A 123 1.82 -7.62 -1.69
C THR A 123 1.63 -6.17 -1.27
N LEU A 124 0.97 -5.91 -0.14
CA LEU A 124 0.77 -4.55 0.37
C LEU A 124 2.07 -3.92 0.89
N SER A 125 2.96 -4.70 1.52
CA SER A 125 4.31 -4.25 1.88
C SER A 125 5.14 -3.87 0.65
N ASN A 126 5.05 -4.63 -0.45
CA ASN A 126 5.74 -4.29 -1.70
C ASN A 126 5.20 -2.97 -2.29
N ILE A 127 3.89 -2.77 -2.26
CA ILE A 127 3.24 -1.51 -2.67
C ILE A 127 3.77 -0.34 -1.81
N GLU A 128 3.86 -0.52 -0.50
CA GLU A 128 4.40 0.51 0.39
C GLU A 128 5.87 0.86 0.08
N ALA A 129 6.72 -0.15 -0.15
CA ALA A 129 8.13 0.05 -0.51
C ALA A 129 8.28 0.74 -1.88
N LEU A 130 7.44 0.39 -2.87
CA LEU A 130 7.42 1.06 -4.17
C LEU A 130 6.98 2.51 -4.05
N LYS A 131 6.05 2.84 -3.13
CA LYS A 131 5.63 4.21 -2.87
C LYS A 131 6.78 5.04 -2.30
N GLU A 132 7.54 4.49 -1.36
CA GLU A 132 8.74 5.15 -0.82
C GLU A 132 9.78 5.39 -1.93
N THR A 133 10.03 4.38 -2.76
CA THR A 133 10.94 4.48 -3.91
C THR A 133 10.48 5.57 -4.88
N LEU A 134 9.18 5.64 -5.18
CA LEU A 134 8.59 6.67 -6.03
C LEU A 134 8.81 8.07 -5.46
N ASN A 135 8.55 8.25 -4.16
CA ASN A 135 8.76 9.54 -3.49
C ASN A 135 10.22 9.98 -3.57
N ASN A 136 11.17 9.08 -3.27
CA ASN A 136 12.60 9.36 -3.31
C ASN A 136 13.06 9.76 -4.73
N LYS A 137 12.63 9.01 -5.76
CA LYS A 137 12.91 9.35 -7.16
C LYS A 137 12.29 10.69 -7.57
N SER A 138 11.09 10.99 -7.09
CA SER A 138 10.38 12.23 -7.38
C SER A 138 11.06 13.46 -6.75
N GLU A 139 11.53 13.31 -5.52
CA GLU A 139 12.33 14.34 -4.83
C GLU A 139 13.66 14.57 -5.55
N PHE A 140 14.33 13.48 -5.96
CA PHE A 140 15.55 13.56 -6.75
C PHE A 140 15.32 14.27 -8.09
N LEU A 141 14.28 13.91 -8.85
CA LEU A 141 13.92 14.57 -10.11
C LEU A 141 13.69 16.07 -9.90
N THR A 142 12.90 16.41 -8.88
CA THR A 142 12.54 17.79 -8.59
C THR A 142 13.77 18.61 -8.23
N SER A 143 14.63 18.07 -7.37
CA SER A 143 15.90 18.70 -6.99
C SER A 143 16.83 18.87 -8.20
N PHE A 144 16.95 17.83 -9.01
CA PHE A 144 17.77 17.86 -10.23
C PHE A 144 17.25 18.92 -11.22
N ILE A 145 15.94 18.97 -11.49
CA ILE A 145 15.36 19.97 -12.38
C ILE A 145 15.57 21.37 -11.82
N TYR A 146 15.33 21.59 -10.51
CA TYR A 146 15.50 22.92 -9.90
C TYR A 146 16.94 23.42 -9.95
N SER A 147 17.92 22.55 -9.72
CA SER A 147 19.33 22.92 -9.84
C SER A 147 19.77 23.21 -11.28
N ASN A 148 19.00 22.79 -12.28
CA ASN A 148 19.37 22.87 -13.69
C ASN A 148 18.33 23.63 -14.55
N ILE A 149 17.48 24.47 -13.95
CA ILE A 149 16.36 25.12 -14.67
C ILE A 149 16.77 25.92 -15.90
N ASN A 150 17.94 26.58 -15.85
CA ASN A 150 18.43 27.45 -16.91
C ASN A 150 19.41 26.73 -17.85
N GLU A 151 19.70 25.44 -17.60
CA GLU A 151 20.61 24.66 -18.41
C GLU A 151 20.00 24.32 -19.77
N THR A 152 20.85 24.30 -20.79
CA THR A 152 20.49 23.96 -22.17
C THR A 152 21.24 22.72 -22.67
N ASP A 153 22.16 22.20 -21.86
CA ASP A 153 23.02 21.07 -22.18
C ASP A 153 22.22 19.78 -22.45
N LYS A 154 22.68 19.04 -23.46
CA LYS A 154 22.04 17.80 -23.90
C LYS A 154 22.08 16.74 -22.82
N ASN A 155 23.19 16.59 -22.11
CA ASN A 155 23.34 15.55 -21.09
C ASN A 155 22.41 15.81 -19.92
N ILE A 156 22.22 17.07 -19.53
CA ILE A 156 21.24 17.44 -18.49
C ILE A 156 19.82 17.06 -18.92
N LYS A 157 19.41 17.39 -20.15
CA LYS A 157 18.10 17.01 -20.71
C LYS A 157 17.90 15.49 -20.76
N GLN A 158 18.92 14.76 -21.20
CA GLN A 158 18.89 13.29 -21.25
C GLN A 158 18.84 12.67 -19.85
N THR A 159 19.54 13.27 -18.88
CA THR A 159 19.50 12.83 -17.47
C THR A 159 18.10 13.03 -16.89
N SER A 160 17.47 14.19 -17.12
CA SER A 160 16.06 14.41 -16.73
C SER A 160 15.12 13.37 -17.34
N LYS A 161 15.30 13.05 -18.63
CA LYS A 161 14.53 11.99 -19.32
C LYS A 161 14.73 10.63 -18.67
N MET A 162 15.97 10.26 -18.34
CA MET A 162 16.28 8.97 -17.72
C MET A 162 15.61 8.83 -16.33
N ILE A 163 15.67 9.87 -15.50
CA ILE A 163 15.03 9.87 -14.18
C ILE A 163 13.50 9.72 -14.32
N LEU A 164 12.88 10.40 -15.29
CA LEU A 164 11.45 10.26 -15.57
C LEU A 164 11.07 8.84 -16.02
N LEU A 165 11.88 8.22 -16.88
CA LEU A 165 11.66 6.83 -17.29
C LEU A 165 11.73 5.87 -16.10
N ASP A 166 12.67 6.08 -15.19
CA ASP A 166 12.80 5.29 -13.96
C ASP A 166 11.59 5.48 -13.01
N ILE A 167 11.00 6.68 -12.98
CA ILE A 167 9.76 6.96 -12.24
C ILE A 167 8.58 6.20 -12.87
N ILE A 168 8.39 6.33 -14.19
CA ILE A 168 7.33 5.60 -14.93
C ILE A 168 7.47 4.09 -14.74
N GLN A 169 8.70 3.57 -14.70
CA GLN A 169 8.91 2.15 -14.43
C GLN A 169 8.42 1.75 -13.04
N THR A 170 8.74 2.53 -11.99
CA THR A 170 8.22 2.30 -10.63
C THR A 170 6.69 2.36 -10.60
N GLU A 171 6.08 3.30 -11.31
CA GLU A 171 4.62 3.41 -11.41
C GLU A 171 3.98 2.19 -12.08
N LYS A 172 4.58 1.67 -13.16
CA LYS A 172 4.12 0.43 -13.81
C LYS A 172 4.26 -0.79 -12.90
N MET A 173 5.35 -0.87 -12.13
CA MET A 173 5.53 -1.94 -11.13
C MET A 173 4.48 -1.83 -10.01
N MET A 174 4.10 -0.60 -9.63
CA MET A 174 3.02 -0.36 -8.69
C MET A 174 1.68 -0.89 -9.23
N GLU A 175 1.32 -0.55 -10.47
CA GLU A 175 0.10 -1.06 -11.10
C GLU A 175 0.06 -2.59 -11.16
N GLN A 176 1.19 -3.23 -11.42
CA GLN A 176 1.31 -4.70 -11.43
C GLN A 176 1.06 -5.29 -10.04
N ASN A 177 1.64 -4.72 -8.97
CA ASN A 177 1.42 -5.20 -7.61
C ASN A 177 -0.03 -4.97 -7.16
N ILE A 178 -0.64 -3.85 -7.55
CA ILE A 178 -2.08 -3.61 -7.32
C ILE A 178 -2.93 -4.67 -8.02
N ALA A 179 -2.61 -5.01 -9.27
CA ALA A 179 -3.33 -6.06 -10.00
C ALA A 179 -3.17 -7.46 -9.37
N VAL A 180 -1.99 -7.78 -8.85
CA VAL A 180 -1.75 -9.02 -8.09
C VAL A 180 -2.61 -9.04 -6.82
N PHE A 181 -2.64 -7.93 -6.07
CA PHE A 181 -3.47 -7.81 -4.88
C PHE A 181 -4.97 -7.99 -5.20
N GLU A 182 -5.47 -7.31 -6.23
CA GLU A 182 -6.87 -7.42 -6.69
C GLU A 182 -7.23 -8.87 -7.04
N LYS A 183 -6.34 -9.59 -7.74
CA LYS A 183 -6.54 -10.99 -8.11
C LYS A 183 -6.62 -11.89 -6.86
N ASN A 184 -5.71 -11.69 -5.91
CA ASN A 184 -5.65 -12.48 -4.67
C ASN A 184 -6.83 -12.18 -3.73
N ASN A 185 -7.44 -11.00 -3.85
CA ASN A 185 -8.62 -10.64 -3.08
C ASN A 185 -9.92 -11.19 -3.71
N ALA A 186 -9.96 -11.39 -5.03
CA ALA A 186 -11.10 -11.94 -5.75
C ALA A 186 -11.19 -13.48 -5.72
N SER A 187 -10.11 -14.18 -5.36
CA SER A 187 -10.03 -15.65 -5.34
C SER A 187 -10.54 -16.30 -4.03
N LYS A 188 -11.38 -15.62 -3.25
CA LYS A 188 -12.05 -16.16 -2.05
C LYS A 188 -13.56 -15.98 -2.12
#